data_AF-A0A314YTY3-F1
#
_entry.id   AF-A0A314YTY3-F1
#
_cell.length_a   1.000
_cell.length_b   1.000
_cell.length_c   1.000
_cell.angle_alpha   90.00
_cell.angle_beta   90.00
_cell.angle_gamma   90.00
#
_symmetry.space_group_name_H-M   'P 1'
#
loop_
_entity.id
_entity.type
_entity.pdbx_description
1 polymer ?
#
loop_
_entity_poly.entity_id
_entity_poly.type
_entity_poly.pdbx_seq_one_letter_code
_entity_poly.pdbx_strand_id
1 'polypeptide(L)'
;MAPNDPKQSGGFFASMASTLTNLGSAMTKSVNGIVGYEGLEVINPDGSSEDLEDEARKGRWKQEDRDGYWKVMQKYIGSDVTSLVTLPVLIFEPMTMLQKMAELMEYSHLLDLADECEDPYMRLVYASSFFISVYFAFQRTWKPFNPILGETYEMVNHGGITFISEQVSHHPPMSAGHAENEHFIYDITSKVKTKFLGNSIDIYPVGRTRLTLKKDGVVLDLAPPPTKVNNLIFGRTWVDSPGDMVLTNLTTGTKLCYIFNHAAGLDLVAMK
;
A
#
# COMPACT_ATOMS: atom_id res chain seq x y z
N MET A 1 39.50 41.65 12.45
CA MET A 1 40.09 40.75 11.43
C MET A 1 39.64 39.33 11.74
N ALA A 2 39.14 38.60 10.74
CA ALA A 2 39.04 37.13 10.74
C ALA A 2 40.41 36.55 10.25
N PRO A 3 40.66 35.22 10.11
CA PRO A 3 39.79 34.02 10.20
C PRO A 3 40.26 33.06 11.35
N ASN A 4 39.99 31.74 11.45
CA ASN A 4 39.42 30.76 10.50
C ASN A 4 38.72 29.56 11.18
N ASP A 5 38.14 28.69 10.35
CA ASP A 5 37.43 27.42 10.65
C ASP A 5 38.40 26.20 10.76
N PRO A 6 37.97 25.01 11.26
CA PRO A 6 37.43 24.03 10.31
C PRO A 6 36.23 23.17 10.79
N LYS A 7 35.37 22.79 9.82
CA LYS A 7 34.25 21.84 9.96
C LYS A 7 34.62 20.39 9.60
N GLN A 8 33.97 19.44 10.27
CA GLN A 8 33.49 18.12 9.76
C GLN A 8 32.46 17.60 10.80
N SER A 9 31.14 17.57 10.57
CA SER A 9 30.32 16.75 9.66
C SER A 9 30.26 15.24 9.99
N GLY A 10 29.12 14.77 10.50
CA GLY A 10 28.76 13.34 10.61
C GLY A 10 28.10 13.00 11.95
N GLY A 11 26.95 12.29 11.95
CA GLY A 11 26.35 11.82 13.21
C GLY A 11 24.85 11.52 13.28
N PHE A 12 24.07 11.61 12.19
CA PHE A 12 22.60 11.36 12.21
C PHE A 12 22.18 9.88 12.46
N PHE A 13 23.09 9.03 12.94
CA PHE A 13 22.90 7.58 13.11
C PHE A 13 22.67 7.13 14.57
N ALA A 14 22.67 8.04 15.54
CA ALA A 14 22.65 7.68 16.97
C ALA A 14 21.27 7.27 17.53
N SER A 15 20.15 7.53 16.84
CA SER A 15 18.80 7.25 17.36
C SER A 15 18.14 5.96 16.87
N MET A 16 18.77 5.18 15.99
CA MET A 16 18.19 3.91 15.50
C MET A 16 18.40 2.72 16.45
N ALA A 17 19.21 2.87 17.50
CA ALA A 17 19.62 1.76 18.37
C ALA A 17 18.58 1.36 19.45
N SER A 18 17.57 2.18 19.73
CA SER A 18 16.61 1.95 20.84
C SER A 18 15.24 1.40 20.41
N THR A 19 14.95 1.32 19.11
CA THR A 19 13.62 0.86 18.62
C THR A 19 13.51 -0.66 18.51
N LEU A 20 14.61 -1.41 18.66
CA LEU A 20 14.63 -2.87 18.49
C LEU A 20 14.06 -3.68 19.67
N THR A 21 13.71 -3.04 20.79
CA THR A 21 13.33 -3.75 22.04
C THR A 21 11.82 -4.00 22.25
N ASN A 22 10.94 -3.50 21.38
CA ASN A 22 9.47 -3.71 21.49
C ASN A 22 8.89 -4.56 20.34
N LEU A 23 9.64 -5.55 19.86
CA LEU A 23 9.14 -6.58 18.92
C LEU A 23 8.24 -7.59 19.64
N GLY A 24 6.96 -7.25 19.80
CA GLY A 24 5.93 -8.10 20.41
C GLY A 24 5.08 -8.86 19.39
N SER A 25 4.98 -10.17 19.56
CA SER A 25 3.92 -11.07 19.00
C SER A 25 3.70 -11.16 17.48
N ALA A 26 4.78 -11.27 16.69
CA ALA A 26 4.74 -12.01 15.42
C ALA A 26 5.84 -13.10 15.43
N MET A 27 5.46 -14.37 15.53
CA MET A 27 6.42 -15.48 15.54
C MET A 27 6.88 -15.87 14.13
N THR A 28 7.88 -15.17 13.60
CA THR A 28 8.64 -15.62 12.42
C THR A 28 9.33 -16.96 12.72
N LYS A 29 8.91 -18.02 12.01
CA LYS A 29 9.64 -19.29 11.92
C LYS A 29 9.65 -19.77 10.47
N SER A 30 10.84 -20.09 9.96
CA SER A 30 11.05 -20.72 8.65
C SER A 30 10.43 -22.11 8.61
N VAL A 31 9.87 -22.49 7.46
CA VAL A 31 9.33 -23.83 7.20
C VAL A 31 10.48 -24.83 7.02
N ASN A 32 11.05 -25.28 8.15
CA ASN A 32 12.13 -26.28 8.18
C ASN A 32 11.61 -27.73 8.12
N GLY A 33 10.28 -27.94 8.02
CA GLY A 33 9.64 -29.26 8.04
C GLY A 33 9.18 -29.81 6.69
N ILE A 34 9.04 -28.96 5.65
CA ILE A 34 8.54 -29.41 4.33
C ILE A 34 9.71 -29.58 3.35
N VAL A 35 10.02 -30.84 3.05
CA VAL A 35 11.08 -31.25 2.12
C VAL A 35 10.97 -30.49 0.78
N GLY A 36 12.01 -29.75 0.43
CA GLY A 36 12.09 -28.97 -0.81
C GLY A 36 11.72 -27.48 -0.72
N TYR A 37 11.30 -26.99 0.46
CA TYR A 37 10.88 -25.59 0.68
C TYR A 37 11.62 -24.88 1.82
N GLU A 38 12.81 -25.41 2.16
CA GLU A 38 13.69 -24.88 3.20
C GLU A 38 14.00 -23.39 2.98
N GLY A 39 13.80 -22.58 4.02
CA GLY A 39 14.05 -21.13 3.99
C GLY A 39 12.87 -20.27 3.54
N LEU A 40 11.71 -20.85 3.20
CA LEU A 40 10.49 -20.06 3.01
C LEU A 40 9.82 -19.73 4.36
N GLU A 41 9.48 -18.46 4.53
CA GLU A 41 8.71 -17.96 5.68
C GLU A 41 7.21 -18.11 5.43
N VAL A 42 6.48 -18.66 6.40
CA VAL A 42 5.00 -18.66 6.44
C VAL A 42 4.60 -17.96 7.73
N ILE A 43 3.77 -16.93 7.63
CA ILE A 43 3.36 -16.11 8.77
C ILE A 43 1.88 -16.33 9.05
N ASN A 44 1.54 -16.79 10.25
CA ASN A 44 0.15 -16.82 10.72
C ASN A 44 -0.30 -15.38 11.06
N PRO A 45 -1.27 -14.79 10.34
CA PRO A 45 -1.71 -13.41 10.61
C PRO A 45 -2.42 -13.25 11.96
N ASP A 46 -3.00 -14.34 12.50
CA ASP A 46 -3.75 -14.30 13.77
C ASP A 46 -2.84 -14.42 15.00
N GLY A 47 -1.52 -14.53 14.80
CA GLY A 47 -0.51 -14.65 15.87
C GLY A 47 -0.58 -15.94 16.72
N SER A 48 -1.53 -16.83 16.44
CA SER A 48 -1.75 -18.06 17.21
C SER A 48 -0.65 -19.10 16.96
N SER A 49 -0.39 -19.93 17.97
CA SER A 49 0.57 -21.03 17.90
C SER A 49 0.00 -22.30 17.23
N GLU A 50 -0.96 -22.16 16.31
CA GLU A 50 -1.38 -23.27 15.46
C GLU A 50 -0.19 -23.80 14.66
N ASP A 51 -0.20 -25.10 14.36
CA ASP A 51 0.91 -25.74 13.65
C ASP A 51 1.14 -25.06 12.30
N LEU A 52 2.33 -24.47 12.13
CA LEU A 52 2.71 -23.74 10.92
C LEU A 52 2.64 -24.61 9.66
N GLU A 53 2.71 -25.93 9.81
CA GLU A 53 2.49 -26.90 8.73
C GLU A 53 1.04 -26.91 8.23
N ASP A 54 0.06 -26.72 9.13
CA ASP A 54 -1.35 -26.63 8.76
C ASP A 54 -1.67 -25.25 8.18
N GLU A 55 -1.17 -24.16 8.76
CA GLU A 55 -1.25 -22.84 8.09
C GLU A 55 -0.65 -22.90 6.69
N ALA A 56 0.54 -23.50 6.50
CA ALA A 56 1.17 -23.65 5.18
C ALA A 56 0.30 -24.43 4.16
N ARG A 57 -0.65 -25.26 4.62
CA ARG A 57 -1.64 -25.99 3.80
C ARG A 57 -2.91 -25.18 3.53
N LYS A 58 -3.26 -24.14 4.31
CA LYS A 58 -4.43 -23.25 4.12
C LYS A 58 -4.30 -22.28 2.91
N GLY A 59 -3.36 -22.52 2.00
CA GLY A 59 -3.09 -21.65 0.84
C GLY A 59 -4.04 -21.86 -0.34
N ARG A 60 -4.10 -20.86 -1.24
CA ARG A 60 -5.00 -20.84 -2.42
C ARG A 60 -4.62 -21.79 -3.56
N TRP A 61 -3.50 -22.50 -3.46
CA TRP A 61 -2.99 -23.40 -4.50
C TRP A 61 -3.31 -24.86 -4.15
N LYS A 62 -3.77 -25.64 -5.12
CA LYS A 62 -3.77 -27.10 -4.98
C LYS A 62 -2.32 -27.58 -4.83
N GLN A 63 -2.12 -28.66 -4.07
CA GLN A 63 -0.77 -29.17 -3.77
C GLN A 63 0.04 -29.48 -5.05
N GLU A 64 -0.61 -30.07 -6.06
CA GLU A 64 -0.01 -30.39 -7.36
C GLU A 64 0.45 -29.14 -8.13
N ASP A 65 -0.39 -28.09 -8.16
CA ASP A 65 -0.12 -26.83 -8.88
C ASP A 65 0.95 -25.99 -8.16
N ARG A 66 0.94 -25.99 -6.82
CA ARG A 66 1.83 -25.20 -5.95
C ARG A 66 3.30 -25.48 -6.23
N ASP A 67 3.66 -26.76 -6.32
CA ASP A 67 5.02 -27.24 -6.55
C ASP A 67 5.53 -26.83 -7.95
N GLY A 68 4.64 -26.82 -8.95
CA GLY A 68 4.93 -26.31 -10.30
C GLY A 68 5.11 -24.79 -10.32
N TYR A 69 4.21 -24.05 -9.65
CA TYR A 69 4.27 -22.59 -9.56
C TYR A 69 5.53 -22.12 -8.82
N TRP A 70 5.91 -22.76 -7.71
CA TRP A 70 7.16 -22.45 -7.01
C TRP A 70 8.39 -22.62 -7.90
N LYS A 71 8.48 -23.72 -8.66
CA LYS A 71 9.62 -23.98 -9.57
C LYS A 71 9.81 -22.90 -10.63
N VAL A 72 8.74 -22.22 -11.03
CA VAL A 72 8.77 -21.03 -11.91
C VAL A 72 9.15 -19.79 -11.11
N MET A 73 8.43 -19.50 -10.03
CA MET A 73 8.54 -18.25 -9.28
C MET A 73 9.88 -18.06 -8.56
N GLN A 74 10.51 -19.13 -8.05
CA GLN A 74 11.79 -19.06 -7.32
C GLN A 74 12.91 -18.37 -8.13
N LYS A 75 12.85 -18.40 -9.47
CA LYS A 75 13.81 -17.76 -10.38
C LYS A 75 13.72 -16.23 -10.37
N TYR A 76 12.62 -15.68 -9.85
CA TYR A 76 12.33 -14.25 -9.82
C TYR A 76 12.47 -13.64 -8.41
N ILE A 77 13.03 -14.37 -7.44
CA ILE A 77 13.34 -13.82 -6.11
C ILE A 77 14.27 -12.60 -6.29
N GLY A 78 13.94 -11.50 -5.60
CA GLY A 78 14.59 -10.21 -5.73
C GLY A 78 14.14 -9.36 -6.93
N SER A 79 13.33 -9.89 -7.85
CA SER A 79 12.89 -9.19 -9.08
C SER A 79 11.57 -8.44 -8.90
N ASP A 80 11.32 -7.47 -9.78
CA ASP A 80 10.02 -6.79 -9.91
C ASP A 80 9.06 -7.64 -10.74
N VAL A 81 8.10 -8.29 -10.07
CA VAL A 81 7.18 -9.23 -10.70
C VAL A 81 6.03 -8.56 -11.47
N THR A 82 5.93 -7.23 -11.45
CA THR A 82 5.06 -6.50 -12.39
C THR A 82 5.53 -6.66 -13.84
N SER A 83 6.82 -6.97 -14.05
CA SER A 83 7.40 -7.26 -15.37
C SER A 83 7.13 -8.67 -15.89
N LEU A 84 6.51 -9.55 -15.09
CA LEU A 84 6.16 -10.90 -15.53
C LEU A 84 4.93 -10.88 -16.44
N VAL A 85 5.16 -11.23 -17.71
CA VAL A 85 4.15 -11.21 -18.78
C VAL A 85 3.01 -12.21 -18.54
N THR A 86 3.27 -13.32 -17.84
CA THR A 86 2.29 -14.39 -17.61
C THR A 86 2.20 -14.79 -16.15
N LEU A 87 1.03 -14.60 -15.54
CA LEU A 87 0.67 -15.14 -14.22
C LEU A 87 -0.66 -15.92 -14.33
N PRO A 88 -0.90 -16.98 -13.54
CA PRO A 88 -2.12 -17.78 -13.63
C PRO A 88 -3.38 -16.98 -13.26
N VAL A 89 -4.46 -17.10 -14.04
CA VAL A 89 -5.70 -16.32 -13.84
C VAL A 89 -6.31 -16.49 -12.44
N LEU A 90 -6.07 -17.61 -11.75
CA LEU A 90 -6.58 -17.90 -10.41
C LEU A 90 -6.11 -16.93 -9.31
N ILE A 91 -5.03 -16.17 -9.54
CA ILE A 91 -4.58 -15.13 -8.58
C ILE A 91 -5.24 -13.77 -8.84
N PHE A 92 -6.02 -13.63 -9.92
CA PHE A 92 -6.62 -12.36 -10.31
C PHE A 92 -8.04 -12.18 -9.77
N GLU A 93 -8.43 -10.91 -9.54
CA GLU A 93 -9.83 -10.50 -9.37
C GLU A 93 -10.39 -9.98 -10.70
N PRO A 94 -11.71 -10.04 -10.94
CA PRO A 94 -12.34 -9.61 -12.19
C PRO A 94 -12.46 -8.08 -12.32
N MET A 95 -11.39 -7.35 -11.98
CA MET A 95 -11.31 -5.89 -12.02
C MET A 95 -9.94 -5.45 -12.55
N THR A 96 -9.87 -4.37 -13.33
CA THR A 96 -8.60 -3.75 -13.75
C THR A 96 -8.12 -2.71 -12.74
N MET A 97 -6.84 -2.32 -12.78
CA MET A 97 -6.30 -1.27 -11.88
C MET A 97 -7.11 0.03 -11.93
N LEU A 98 -7.73 0.36 -13.06
CA LEU A 98 -8.54 1.58 -13.21
C LEU A 98 -9.81 1.53 -12.36
N GLN A 99 -10.47 0.36 -12.35
CA GLN A 99 -11.64 0.12 -11.50
C GLN A 99 -11.25 0.13 -10.01
N LYS A 100 -10.09 -0.44 -9.66
CA LYS A 100 -9.53 -0.39 -8.29
C LYS A 100 -9.25 1.04 -7.81
N MET A 101 -8.87 1.95 -8.71
CA MET A 101 -8.65 3.35 -8.38
C MET A 101 -9.98 4.08 -8.11
N ALA A 102 -11.09 3.68 -8.73
CA ALA A 102 -12.40 4.24 -8.42
C ALA A 102 -12.91 3.82 -7.04
N GLU A 103 -12.60 2.60 -6.60
CA GLU A 103 -12.98 2.10 -5.26
C GLU A 103 -12.34 2.90 -4.11
N LEU A 104 -11.27 3.66 -4.36
CA LEU A 104 -10.72 4.63 -3.39
C LEU A 104 -11.77 5.68 -2.98
N MET A 105 -12.82 5.89 -3.78
CA MET A 105 -13.89 6.86 -3.52
C MET A 105 -15.03 6.30 -2.66
N GLU A 106 -14.97 5.06 -2.16
CA GLU A 106 -16.05 4.45 -1.33
C GLU A 106 -16.46 5.33 -0.13
N TYR A 107 -15.47 5.89 0.58
CA TYR A 107 -15.70 6.75 1.76
C TYR A 107 -15.47 8.25 1.48
N SER A 108 -15.61 8.65 0.22
CA SER A 108 -15.39 10.03 -0.26
C SER A 108 -16.25 11.10 0.43
N HIS A 109 -17.41 10.77 1.00
CA HIS A 109 -18.21 11.69 1.82
C HIS A 109 -17.44 12.29 3.02
N LEU A 110 -16.36 11.65 3.48
CA LEU A 110 -15.45 12.20 4.49
C LEU A 110 -14.71 13.45 3.97
N LEU A 111 -14.55 13.60 2.66
CA LEU A 111 -13.93 14.77 2.02
C LEU A 111 -14.89 15.95 1.97
N ASP A 112 -16.18 15.70 1.77
CA ASP A 112 -17.24 16.71 1.86
C ASP A 112 -17.29 17.28 3.28
N LEU A 113 -17.29 16.41 4.29
CA LEU A 113 -17.18 16.80 5.71
C LEU A 113 -15.89 17.58 6.00
N ALA A 114 -14.77 17.26 5.34
CA ALA A 114 -13.51 18.00 5.50
C ALA A 114 -13.59 19.41 4.90
N ASP A 115 -14.18 19.55 3.71
CA ASP A 115 -14.37 20.83 3.02
C ASP A 115 -15.34 21.74 3.80
N GLU A 116 -16.45 21.20 4.29
CA GLU A 116 -17.43 21.95 5.07
C GLU A 116 -16.88 22.40 6.44
N CYS A 117 -16.02 21.61 7.08
CA CYS A 117 -15.52 21.85 8.44
C CYS A 117 -14.75 23.18 8.57
N GLU A 118 -15.14 24.03 9.51
CA GLU A 118 -14.48 25.32 9.78
C GLU A 118 -13.19 25.20 10.62
N ASP A 119 -13.07 24.18 11.47
CA ASP A 119 -11.85 23.94 12.25
C ASP A 119 -10.79 23.26 11.37
N PRO A 120 -9.63 23.91 11.10
CA PRO A 120 -8.60 23.34 10.25
C PRO A 120 -7.99 22.04 10.80
N TYR A 121 -8.08 21.77 12.10
CA TYR A 121 -7.61 20.52 12.68
C TYR A 121 -8.62 19.38 12.45
N MET A 122 -9.91 19.61 12.71
CA MET A 122 -10.96 18.61 12.42
C MET A 122 -11.11 18.34 10.92
N ARG A 123 -10.92 19.34 10.05
CA ARG A 123 -10.78 19.15 8.60
C ARG A 123 -9.70 18.13 8.25
N LEU A 124 -8.52 18.25 8.86
CA LEU A 124 -7.44 17.29 8.64
C LEU A 124 -7.77 15.91 9.21
N VAL A 125 -8.53 15.80 10.31
CA VAL A 125 -9.05 14.51 10.82
C VAL A 125 -9.99 13.83 9.82
N TYR A 126 -10.91 14.57 9.20
CA TYR A 126 -11.81 14.02 8.18
C TYR A 126 -11.05 13.59 6.90
N ALA A 127 -10.19 14.47 6.37
CA ALA A 127 -9.39 14.16 5.18
C ALA A 127 -8.41 12.99 5.40
N SER A 128 -7.79 12.90 6.58
CA SER A 128 -6.91 11.78 6.94
C SER A 128 -7.68 10.47 7.16
N SER A 129 -8.89 10.53 7.73
CA SER A 129 -9.77 9.36 7.86
C SER A 129 -10.14 8.77 6.49
N PHE A 130 -10.39 9.62 5.49
CA PHE A 130 -10.54 9.16 4.10
C PHE A 130 -9.28 8.41 3.63
N PHE A 131 -8.08 8.97 3.83
CA PHE A 131 -6.83 8.31 3.43
C PHE A 131 -6.53 7.02 4.20
N ILE A 132 -7.01 6.85 5.44
CA ILE A 132 -6.94 5.57 6.16
C ILE A 132 -7.94 4.56 5.56
N SER A 133 -9.14 5.01 5.19
CA SER A 133 -10.20 4.12 4.67
C SER A 133 -9.80 3.36 3.40
N VAL A 134 -8.91 3.91 2.57
CA VAL A 134 -8.45 3.25 1.33
C VAL A 134 -7.76 1.91 1.58
N TYR A 135 -7.15 1.72 2.76
CA TYR A 135 -6.50 0.45 3.12
C TYR A 135 -7.51 -0.68 3.36
N PHE A 136 -8.79 -0.37 3.59
CA PHE A 136 -9.86 -1.36 3.58
C PHE A 136 -10.02 -1.98 2.18
N ALA A 137 -10.05 -1.15 1.12
CA ALA A 137 -10.12 -1.62 -0.27
C ALA A 137 -8.87 -2.45 -0.69
N PHE A 138 -7.72 -2.18 -0.07
CA PHE A 138 -6.46 -2.91 -0.28
C PHE A 138 -6.34 -4.24 0.49
N GLN A 139 -7.28 -4.61 1.35
CA GLN A 139 -7.29 -5.92 2.03
C GLN A 139 -7.46 -7.11 1.07
N ARG A 140 -7.95 -6.90 -0.15
CA ARG A 140 -8.14 -7.96 -1.16
C ARG A 140 -6.80 -8.53 -1.63
N THR A 141 -6.61 -9.83 -1.46
CA THR A 141 -5.37 -10.58 -1.74
C THR A 141 -5.19 -11.03 -3.19
N TRP A 142 -6.10 -10.59 -4.07
CA TRP A 142 -6.09 -10.87 -5.50
C TRP A 142 -5.41 -9.75 -6.28
N LYS A 143 -4.80 -10.11 -7.41
CA LYS A 143 -4.17 -9.17 -8.33
C LYS A 143 -5.23 -8.61 -9.29
N PRO A 144 -5.48 -7.30 -9.37
CA PRO A 144 -6.27 -6.74 -10.45
C PRO A 144 -5.56 -6.91 -11.80
N PHE A 145 -6.34 -6.96 -12.88
CA PHE A 145 -5.80 -6.99 -14.24
C PHE A 145 -5.00 -5.72 -14.52
N ASN A 146 -3.84 -5.90 -15.16
CA ASN A 146 -3.04 -4.78 -15.65
C ASN A 146 -3.75 -4.19 -16.89
N PRO A 147 -4.18 -2.92 -16.87
CA PRO A 147 -4.90 -2.32 -17.98
C PRO A 147 -4.07 -2.28 -19.28
N ILE A 148 -4.74 -2.31 -20.43
CA ILE A 148 -4.07 -2.03 -21.71
C ILE A 148 -3.79 -0.53 -21.86
N LEU A 149 -2.80 -0.14 -22.66
CA LEU A 149 -2.50 1.28 -22.90
C LEU A 149 -3.72 2.00 -23.52
N GLY A 150 -4.13 3.12 -22.93
CA GLY A 150 -5.32 3.85 -23.36
C GLY A 150 -6.66 3.20 -22.95
N GLU A 151 -6.64 2.15 -22.12
CA GLU A 151 -7.85 1.71 -21.40
C GLU A 151 -8.34 2.84 -20.50
N THR A 152 -9.66 3.03 -20.43
CA THR A 152 -10.31 4.02 -19.57
C THR A 152 -11.37 3.36 -18.69
N TYR A 153 -11.61 3.96 -17.53
CA TYR A 153 -12.76 3.64 -16.68
C TYR A 153 -13.38 4.93 -16.14
N GLU A 154 -14.71 5.02 -16.18
CA GLU A 154 -15.49 6.12 -15.63
C GLU A 154 -16.54 5.62 -14.63
N MET A 155 -16.84 6.45 -13.64
CA MET A 155 -17.93 6.26 -12.68
C MET A 155 -18.61 7.62 -12.48
N VAL A 156 -19.81 7.78 -13.03
CA VAL A 156 -20.50 9.07 -13.12
C VAL A 156 -21.57 9.20 -12.04
N ASN A 157 -21.55 10.32 -11.32
CA ASN A 157 -22.53 10.69 -10.29
C ASN A 157 -22.76 9.60 -9.20
N HIS A 158 -21.71 8.88 -8.81
CA HIS A 158 -21.78 7.92 -7.71
C HIS A 158 -21.64 8.67 -6.39
N GLY A 159 -22.74 8.81 -5.65
CA GLY A 159 -22.77 9.61 -4.42
C GLY A 159 -22.47 11.10 -4.65
N GLY A 160 -22.80 11.65 -5.82
CA GLY A 160 -22.50 13.04 -6.19
C GLY A 160 -21.11 13.25 -6.83
N ILE A 161 -20.28 12.20 -6.92
CA ILE A 161 -18.92 12.29 -7.47
C ILE A 161 -18.86 11.71 -8.88
N THR A 162 -18.07 12.35 -9.73
CA THR A 162 -17.65 11.78 -11.02
C THR A 162 -16.16 11.44 -10.94
N PHE A 163 -15.82 10.21 -11.32
CA PHE A 163 -14.46 9.71 -11.40
C PHE A 163 -14.14 9.25 -12.83
N ILE A 164 -12.94 9.55 -13.30
CA ILE A 164 -12.38 9.05 -14.55
C ILE A 164 -10.93 8.60 -14.35
N SER A 165 -10.51 7.57 -15.07
CA SER A 165 -9.12 7.09 -15.06
C SER A 165 -8.70 6.52 -16.41
N GLU A 166 -7.41 6.58 -16.69
CA GLU A 166 -6.79 6.11 -17.93
C GLU A 166 -5.46 5.41 -17.64
N GLN A 167 -5.16 4.35 -18.40
CA GLN A 167 -3.83 3.77 -18.45
C GLN A 167 -2.90 4.57 -19.38
N VAL A 168 -2.26 5.59 -18.82
CA VAL A 168 -1.42 6.56 -19.56
C VAL A 168 -0.04 6.04 -19.98
N SER A 169 0.42 4.92 -19.44
CA SER A 169 1.70 4.29 -19.84
C SER A 169 1.68 2.77 -19.66
N HIS A 170 2.42 2.05 -20.50
CA HIS A 170 2.59 0.58 -20.41
C HIS A 170 4.02 0.15 -20.02
N HIS A 171 5.04 0.96 -20.34
CA HIS A 171 6.45 0.65 -20.04
C HIS A 171 7.18 1.89 -19.48
N PRO A 172 7.17 2.10 -18.15
CA PRO A 172 6.52 1.28 -17.12
C PRO A 172 4.99 1.44 -17.11
N PRO A 173 4.23 0.46 -16.58
CA PRO A 173 2.80 0.63 -16.34
C PRO A 173 2.54 1.83 -15.42
N MET A 174 1.65 2.73 -15.84
CA MET A 174 1.18 3.84 -15.02
C MET A 174 -0.26 4.18 -15.41
N SER A 175 -1.09 4.35 -14.39
CA SER A 175 -2.47 4.82 -14.50
C SER A 175 -2.59 6.23 -13.94
N ALA A 176 -3.47 7.04 -14.51
CA ALA A 176 -3.90 8.32 -13.96
C ALA A 176 -5.39 8.25 -13.62
N GLY A 177 -5.82 8.95 -12.57
CA GLY A 177 -7.21 9.04 -12.15
C GLY A 177 -7.52 10.42 -11.57
N HIS A 178 -8.76 10.84 -11.75
CA HIS A 178 -9.29 12.12 -11.33
C HIS A 178 -10.72 11.94 -10.84
N ALA A 179 -11.05 12.49 -9.67
CA ALA A 179 -12.39 12.51 -9.09
C ALA A 179 -12.78 13.94 -8.71
N GLU A 180 -14.03 14.32 -8.94
CA GLU A 180 -14.54 15.65 -8.64
C GLU A 180 -16.03 15.62 -8.23
N ASN A 181 -16.37 16.45 -7.25
CA ASN A 181 -17.75 16.85 -6.90
C ASN A 181 -17.77 18.35 -6.55
N GLU A 182 -18.81 18.86 -5.88
CA GLU A 182 -18.90 20.28 -5.48
C GLU A 182 -17.87 20.69 -4.41
N HIS A 183 -17.39 19.75 -3.59
CA HIS A 183 -16.53 19.98 -2.42
C HIS A 183 -15.04 19.74 -2.67
N PHE A 184 -14.66 18.78 -3.52
CA PHE A 184 -13.26 18.40 -3.67
C PHE A 184 -12.85 18.05 -5.10
N ILE A 185 -11.53 18.04 -5.31
CA ILE A 185 -10.84 17.43 -6.45
C ILE A 185 -9.81 16.43 -5.92
N TYR A 186 -9.82 15.21 -6.43
CA TYR A 186 -8.86 14.16 -6.11
C TYR A 186 -8.10 13.74 -7.36
N ASP A 187 -6.80 13.99 -7.42
CA ASP A 187 -5.92 13.50 -8.48
C ASP A 187 -5.06 12.34 -7.94
N ILE A 188 -4.89 11.30 -8.75
CA ILE A 188 -3.93 10.23 -8.49
C ILE A 188 -3.17 9.84 -9.76
N THR A 189 -1.85 9.74 -9.66
CA THR A 189 -1.05 8.92 -10.59
C THR A 189 -0.51 7.72 -9.84
N SER A 190 -0.67 6.53 -10.41
CA SER A 190 -0.27 5.27 -9.79
C SER A 190 0.60 4.46 -10.73
N LYS A 191 1.83 4.21 -10.29
CA LYS A 191 2.71 3.15 -10.77
C LYS A 191 3.06 2.29 -9.57
N VAL A 192 3.10 0.98 -9.76
CA VAL A 192 3.59 0.04 -8.75
C VAL A 192 5.00 -0.40 -9.13
N LYS A 193 5.91 -0.43 -8.15
CA LYS A 193 7.13 -1.24 -8.21
C LYS A 193 6.98 -2.39 -7.23
N THR A 194 7.53 -3.55 -7.53
CA THR A 194 7.50 -4.69 -6.59
C THR A 194 8.86 -5.31 -6.36
N LYS A 195 8.97 -6.08 -5.29
CA LYS A 195 10.11 -6.96 -5.02
C LYS A 195 9.60 -8.28 -4.45
N PHE A 196 9.75 -9.35 -5.21
CA PHE A 196 9.35 -10.69 -4.75
C PHE A 196 10.40 -11.29 -3.83
N LEU A 197 9.98 -11.84 -2.69
CA LEU A 197 10.84 -12.35 -1.61
C LEU A 197 10.71 -13.86 -1.40
N GLY A 198 10.11 -14.59 -2.33
CA GLY A 198 9.88 -16.04 -2.24
C GLY A 198 8.44 -16.38 -1.86
N ASN A 199 8.06 -16.27 -0.58
CA ASN A 199 6.66 -16.48 -0.18
C ASN A 199 5.90 -15.16 0.10
N SER A 200 6.55 -14.01 -0.04
CA SER A 200 5.94 -12.69 0.06
C SER A 200 6.40 -11.76 -1.07
N ILE A 201 5.73 -10.61 -1.20
CA ILE A 201 6.05 -9.55 -2.14
C ILE A 201 5.93 -8.20 -1.43
N ASP A 202 6.98 -7.39 -1.53
CA ASP A 202 6.90 -5.98 -1.15
C ASP A 202 6.39 -5.19 -2.36
N ILE A 203 5.46 -4.27 -2.12
CA ILE A 203 4.76 -3.45 -3.09
C ILE A 203 5.00 -1.98 -2.72
N TYR A 204 5.68 -1.26 -3.61
CA TYR A 204 6.00 0.15 -3.41
C TYR A 204 5.12 1.00 -4.34
N PRO A 205 4.14 1.73 -3.81
CA PRO A 205 3.41 2.73 -4.59
C PRO A 205 4.37 3.86 -5.02
N VAL A 206 4.29 4.25 -6.29
CA VAL A 206 5.10 5.31 -6.89
C VAL A 206 4.20 6.20 -7.72
N GLY A 207 4.10 7.48 -7.35
CA GLY A 207 3.26 8.44 -8.05
C GLY A 207 2.96 9.64 -7.17
N ARG A 208 1.84 10.31 -7.44
CA ARG A 208 1.36 11.46 -6.67
C ARG A 208 -0.12 11.27 -6.41
N THR A 209 -0.53 11.39 -5.15
CA THR A 209 -1.93 11.48 -4.74
C THR A 209 -2.17 12.85 -4.11
N ARG A 210 -3.13 13.60 -4.64
CA ARG A 210 -3.44 14.96 -4.21
C ARG A 210 -4.93 15.16 -4.05
N LEU A 211 -5.29 15.85 -2.99
CA LEU A 211 -6.64 16.28 -2.68
C LEU A 211 -6.66 17.80 -2.60
N THR A 212 -7.63 18.44 -3.24
CA THR A 212 -7.94 19.86 -3.09
C THR A 212 -9.35 20.00 -2.53
N LEU A 213 -9.48 20.60 -1.35
CA LEU A 213 -10.77 20.99 -0.77
C LEU A 213 -11.13 22.39 -1.30
N LYS A 214 -12.28 22.50 -1.97
CA LYS A 214 -12.62 23.62 -2.86
C LYS A 214 -13.00 24.90 -2.12
N LYS A 215 -13.70 24.80 -0.98
CA LYS A 215 -14.20 25.95 -0.20
C LYS A 215 -13.07 26.90 0.21
N ASP A 216 -11.99 26.32 0.74
CA ASP A 216 -10.85 27.06 1.29
C ASP A 216 -9.57 26.95 0.43
N GLY A 217 -9.59 26.18 -0.67
CA GLY A 217 -8.41 25.94 -1.51
C GLY A 217 -7.28 25.16 -0.81
N VAL A 218 -7.62 24.34 0.19
CA VAL A 218 -6.61 23.53 0.92
C VAL A 218 -6.14 22.39 0.04
N VAL A 219 -4.83 22.30 -0.18
CA VAL A 219 -4.21 21.23 -0.98
C VAL A 219 -3.44 20.27 -0.07
N LEU A 220 -3.81 19.00 -0.09
CA LEU A 220 -3.17 17.93 0.66
C LEU A 220 -2.47 16.95 -0.30
N ASP A 221 -1.28 16.48 0.08
CA ASP A 221 -0.45 15.55 -0.70
C ASP A 221 -0.11 14.33 0.17
N LEU A 222 -0.36 13.13 -0.36
CA LEU A 222 -0.21 11.87 0.36
C LEU A 222 1.05 11.12 -0.10
N ALA A 223 1.93 10.79 0.86
CA ALA A 223 2.93 9.74 0.73
C ALA A 223 2.44 8.48 1.46
N PRO A 224 1.97 7.44 0.74
CA PRO A 224 1.52 6.19 1.35
C PRO A 224 2.70 5.26 1.75
N PRO A 225 2.53 4.42 2.80
CA PRO A 225 3.46 3.35 3.14
C PRO A 225 3.61 2.31 2.01
N PRO A 226 4.66 1.48 2.06
CA PRO A 226 4.70 0.24 1.28
C PRO A 226 3.61 -0.74 1.74
N THR A 227 3.12 -1.54 0.81
CA THR A 227 2.23 -2.67 1.06
C THR A 227 3.03 -3.97 0.97
N LYS A 228 2.67 -4.99 1.74
CA LYS A 228 3.27 -6.32 1.65
C LYS A 228 2.18 -7.37 1.51
N VAL A 229 2.28 -8.26 0.52
CA VAL A 229 1.40 -9.43 0.45
C VAL A 229 2.20 -10.64 0.89
N ASN A 230 1.75 -11.25 1.99
CA ASN A 230 2.38 -12.39 2.63
C ASN A 230 1.70 -13.69 2.17
N ASN A 231 2.41 -14.82 2.34
CA ASN A 231 1.88 -16.16 2.06
C ASN A 231 1.30 -16.31 0.64
N LEU A 232 2.07 -15.94 -0.39
CA LEU A 232 1.63 -15.98 -1.79
C LEU A 232 1.44 -17.41 -2.34
N ILE A 233 2.21 -18.37 -1.81
CA ILE A 233 2.35 -19.74 -2.33
C ILE A 233 2.09 -20.77 -1.21
N PHE A 234 2.63 -20.53 -0.03
CA PHE A 234 2.44 -21.32 1.19
C PHE A 234 1.77 -20.45 2.24
N GLY A 235 0.75 -20.96 2.93
CA GLY A 235 -0.03 -20.17 3.87
C GLY A 235 -1.29 -19.54 3.26
N ARG A 236 -2.25 -19.18 4.12
CA ARG A 236 -3.34 -18.26 3.77
C ARG A 236 -2.73 -16.91 3.38
N THR A 237 -2.96 -16.46 2.15
CA THR A 237 -2.49 -15.15 1.66
C THR A 237 -3.15 -14.01 2.45
N TRP A 238 -2.40 -12.99 2.84
CA TRP A 238 -2.89 -11.80 3.54
C TRP A 238 -2.08 -10.54 3.18
N VAL A 239 -2.63 -9.36 3.45
CA VAL A 239 -2.04 -8.06 3.11
C VAL A 239 -1.70 -7.28 4.38
N ASP A 240 -0.51 -6.69 4.41
CA ASP A 240 -0.03 -5.73 5.41
C ASP A 240 0.33 -4.40 4.72
N SER A 241 0.39 -3.28 5.44
CA SER A 241 0.88 -2.00 4.90
C SER A 241 1.70 -1.21 5.93
N PRO A 242 2.85 -1.76 6.35
CA PRO A 242 3.61 -1.27 7.49
C PRO A 242 4.36 0.05 7.19
N GLY A 243 4.54 0.85 8.22
CA GLY A 243 5.33 2.09 8.19
C GLY A 243 4.49 3.35 8.02
N ASP A 244 5.14 4.40 7.54
CA ASP A 244 4.63 5.77 7.65
C ASP A 244 3.73 6.16 6.48
N MET A 245 2.48 6.53 6.78
CA MET A 245 1.61 7.30 5.89
C MET A 245 1.71 8.77 6.26
N VAL A 246 2.27 9.60 5.37
CA VAL A 246 2.45 11.03 5.61
C VAL A 246 1.49 11.84 4.75
N LEU A 247 0.59 12.56 5.40
CA LEU A 247 -0.30 13.53 4.76
C LEU A 247 0.24 14.94 5.00
N THR A 248 0.68 15.61 3.92
CA THR A 248 1.22 16.97 3.99
C THR A 248 0.18 17.98 3.49
N ASN A 249 -0.17 18.96 4.32
CA ASN A 249 -0.90 20.14 3.87
C ASN A 249 0.07 21.08 3.16
N LEU A 250 -0.04 21.20 1.84
CA LEU A 250 0.82 22.05 1.02
C LEU A 250 0.50 23.54 1.18
N THR A 251 -0.71 23.89 1.64
CA THR A 251 -1.12 25.28 1.89
C THR A 251 -0.51 25.82 3.18
N THR A 252 -0.33 25.00 4.23
CA THR A 252 0.20 25.42 5.54
C THR A 252 1.59 24.87 5.87
N GLY A 253 2.05 23.83 5.20
CA GLY A 253 3.27 23.08 5.51
C GLY A 253 3.10 21.99 6.60
N THR A 254 1.95 21.93 7.27
CA THR A 254 1.67 20.99 8.38
C THR A 254 1.66 19.54 7.91
N LYS A 255 2.11 18.61 8.74
CA LYS A 255 2.13 17.16 8.44
C LYS A 255 1.42 16.33 9.49
N LEU A 256 0.64 15.35 9.03
CA LEU A 256 0.18 14.23 9.85
C LEU A 256 0.96 12.97 9.44
N CYS A 257 1.47 12.23 10.43
CA CYS A 257 2.11 10.94 10.21
C CYS A 257 1.32 9.84 10.93
N TYR A 258 0.91 8.83 10.18
CA TYR A 258 0.31 7.61 10.74
C TYR A 258 1.31 6.48 10.60
N ILE A 259 1.57 5.79 11.71
CA ILE A 259 2.47 4.64 11.76
C ILE A 259 1.59 3.39 11.75
N PHE A 260 1.62 2.66 10.63
CA PHE A 260 0.97 1.36 10.51
C PHE A 260 1.92 0.30 11.07
N ASN A 261 1.53 -0.33 12.18
CA ASN A 261 2.35 -1.35 12.83
C ASN A 261 2.15 -2.71 12.16
N HIS A 262 3.23 -3.48 12.05
CA HIS A 262 3.17 -4.86 11.58
C HIS A 262 2.23 -5.71 12.45
N ALA A 263 1.34 -6.46 11.79
CA ALA A 263 0.47 -7.48 12.39
C ALA A 263 -0.49 -7.05 13.53
N ALA A 264 -0.47 -5.80 14.02
CA ALA A 264 -1.56 -5.19 14.81
C ALA A 264 -1.37 -3.67 15.02
N GLY A 265 -2.38 -2.87 14.67
CA GLY A 265 -2.57 -1.51 15.18
C GLY A 265 -2.13 -0.35 14.28
N LEU A 266 -2.81 0.78 14.44
CA LEU A 266 -2.53 2.07 13.81
C LEU A 266 -2.20 3.09 14.91
N ASP A 267 -0.98 3.62 14.90
CA ASP A 267 -0.56 4.72 15.79
C ASP A 267 -0.57 6.06 15.04
N LEU A 268 -0.99 7.13 15.71
CA LEU A 268 -1.01 8.49 15.17
C LEU A 268 0.06 9.36 15.82
N VAL A 269 0.95 9.95 15.02
CA VAL A 269 1.99 10.88 15.46
C VAL A 269 1.87 12.20 14.70
N ALA A 270 1.45 13.27 15.40
CA ALA A 270 1.48 14.62 14.85
C ALA A 270 2.91 15.17 14.85
N MET A 271 3.43 15.53 13.67
CA MET A 271 4.73 16.19 13.52
C MET A 271 4.51 17.68 13.18
N LYS A 272 5.13 18.57 13.95
CA LYS A 272 5.10 20.03 13.73
C LYS A 272 6.10 20.47 12.67
#